data_AF-A0AAV5BRW9-F1
#
_entry.id   AF-A0AAV5BRW9-F1
#
_cell.length_a   1.000
_cell.length_b   1.000
_cell.length_c   1.000
_cell.angle_alpha   90.00
_cell.angle_beta   90.00
_cell.angle_gamma   90.00
#
_symmetry.space_group_name_H-M   'P 1'
#
loop_
_entity.id
_entity.type
_entity.pdbx_description
1 polymer ?
#
loop_
_entity_poly.entity_id
_entity_poly.type
_entity_poly.pdbx_seq_one_letter_code
_entity_poly.pdbx_strand_id
1 'polypeptide(L)' 'MLDFERLVKVRHQLVSGMLYFFTVEVKEGGTKKLYEATVWDWEQSWTNFKQLSSFRPVATGTTTTA' A
#
# COMPACT_ATOMS: atom_id res chain seq x y z
N MET A 1 -3.91 4.22 16.07
CA MET A 1 -5.00 3.86 15.13
C MET A 1 -4.72 4.58 13.82
N LEU A 2 -4.86 3.88 12.70
CA LEU A 2 -4.70 4.47 11.36
C LEU A 2 -6.09 4.56 10.75
N ASP A 3 -6.49 5.76 10.33
CA ASP A 3 -7.75 5.97 9.63
C ASP A 3 -7.46 6.12 8.14
N PHE A 4 -8.02 5.23 7.33
CA PHE A 4 -7.91 5.36 5.87
C PHE A 4 -8.67 6.60 5.40
N GLU A 5 -8.02 7.42 4.58
CA GLU A 5 -8.63 8.64 4.05
C GLU A 5 -8.95 8.49 2.56
N ARG A 6 -7.95 8.16 1.75
CA ARG A 6 -8.15 7.96 0.30
C ARG A 6 -7.03 7.16 -0.35
N LEU A 7 -7.35 6.57 -1.51
CA LEU A 7 -6.37 6.01 -2.42
C LEU A 7 -5.75 7.14 -3.26
N VAL A 8 -4.43 7.22 -3.30
CA VAL A 8 -3.68 8.23 -4.05
C VAL A 8 -3.18 7.67 -5.38
N LYS A 9 -2.70 6.43 -5.35
CA LYS A 9 -2.15 5.77 -6.54
C LYS A 9 -2.35 4.28 -6.47
N VAL A 10 -2.62 3.67 -7.62
CA VAL A 10 -2.57 2.23 -7.80
C VAL A 10 -1.68 1.89 -8.98
N ARG A 11 -0.91 0.82 -8.84
CA ARG A 11 -0.24 0.12 -9.95
C ARG A 11 -0.49 -1.37 -9.79
N HIS A 12 -0.48 -2.09 -10.89
CA HIS A 12 -0.58 -3.55 -10.89
C HIS A 12 0.50 -4.15 -11.77
N GLN A 13 0.87 -5.40 -11.48
CA GLN A 13 1.77 -6.19 -12.30
C GLN A 13 1.27 -7.63 -12.39
N LEU A 14 1.25 -8.18 -13.61
CA LEU A 14 0.96 -9.58 -13.86
C LEU A 14 2.22 -10.42 -13.62
N VAL A 15 2.11 -11.44 -12.77
CA VAL A 15 3.18 -12.41 -12.50
C VAL A 15 2.57 -13.82 -12.60
N SER A 16 2.50 -14.58 -11.50
CA SER A 16 1.70 -15.83 -11.38
C SER A 16 0.41 -15.57 -10.59
N GLY A 17 -0.25 -14.46 -10.94
CA GLY A 17 -1.31 -13.78 -10.20
C GLY A 17 -1.22 -12.27 -10.46
N MET A 18 -1.89 -11.47 -9.66
CA MET A 18 -1.83 -10.00 -9.72
C MET A 18 -1.11 -9.45 -8.47
N LEU A 19 -0.09 -8.64 -8.69
CA LEU A 19 0.56 -7.88 -7.63
C LEU A 19 0.12 -6.42 -7.69
N TYR A 20 -0.52 -5.94 -6.63
CA TYR A 20 -1.00 -4.57 -6.53
C TYR A 20 -0.12 -3.75 -5.60
N PHE A 21 0.23 -2.55 -6.07
CA PHE A 21 0.93 -1.53 -5.30
C PHE A 21 -0.02 -0.35 -5.10
N PHE A 22 -0.46 -0.15 -3.87
CA PHE A 22 -1.32 0.96 -3.48
C PHE A 22 -0.50 2.00 -2.73
N THR A 23 -0.70 3.27 -3.06
CA THR A 23 -0.31 4.39 -2.21
C THR A 23 -1.58 4.98 -1.64
N VAL A 24 -1.73 4.92 -0.33
CA VAL A 24 -2.91 5.40 0.39
C VAL A 24 -2.53 6.54 1.32
N GLU A 25 -3.43 7.50 1.46
CA GLU A 25 -3.37 8.53 2.49
C GLU A 25 -4.11 8.02 3.72
N VAL A 26 -3.45 8.06 4.86
CA VAL A 26 -4.01 7.67 6.15
C VAL A 26 -3.78 8.77 7.17
N LYS A 27 -4.71 8.89 8.11
CA LYS A 27 -4.59 9.79 9.25
C LYS A 27 -4.06 8.99 10.44
N GLU A 28 -2.90 9.40 10.94
CA GLU A 28 -2.25 8.81 12.11
C GLU A 28 -2.16 9.88 13.20
N GLY A 29 -2.90 9.72 14.29
CA GLY A 29 -2.86 10.66 15.41
C GLY A 29 -3.23 12.10 15.02
N GLY A 30 -4.15 12.28 14.06
CA GLY A 30 -4.53 13.60 13.57
C GLY A 30 -3.77 14.08 12.33
N THR A 31 -2.62 13.46 12.01
CA THR A 31 -1.74 13.90 10.92
C THR A 31 -1.90 12.99 9.69
N LYS A 32 -2.05 13.58 8.51
CA LYS A 32 -2.11 12.82 7.26
C LYS A 32 -0.72 12.38 6.82
N LYS A 33 -0.58 11.11 6.46
CA LYS A 33 0.66 10.48 5.99
C LYS A 33 0.36 9.55 4.82
N LEU A 34 1.34 9.35 3.95
CA LEU A 34 1.24 8.39 2.86
C LEU A 34 1.82 7.05 3.27
N TYR A 35 1.14 5.98 2.89
CA TYR A 35 1.58 4.61 3.09
C TYR A 35 1.57 3.85 1.76
N GLU A 36 2.57 3.01 1.58
CA GLU A 36 2.64 2.02 0.52
C GLU A 36 2.14 0.67 1.04
N ALA A 37 1.15 0.12 0.36
CA ALA A 37 0.62 -1.22 0.58
C ALA A 37 0.90 -2.09 -0.64
N THR A 38 1.46 -3.28 -0.43
CA THR A 38 1.64 -4.28 -1.48
C THR A 38 0.72 -5.44 -1.20
N VAL A 39 -0.13 -5.80 -2.16
CA VAL A 39 -1.12 -6.89 -2.02
C VAL A 39 -0.90 -7.89 -3.13
N TRP A 40 -0.69 -9.15 -2.73
CA TRP A 40 -0.74 -10.29 -3.66
C TRP A 40 -2.18 -10.76 -3.80
N ASP A 41 -2.61 -10.88 -5.02
CA ASP A 41 -3.88 -11.48 -5.41
C ASP A 41 -3.53 -12.71 -6.25
N TRP A 42 -3.61 -13.87 -5.63
CA TRP A 42 -3.31 -15.11 -6.32
C TRP A 42 -4.58 -15.60 -6.99
N GLU A 43 -4.54 -15.73 -8.31
CA GLU A 43 -5.64 -16.28 -9.09
C GLU A 43 -5.58 -17.82 -9.06
N GLN A 44 -6.01 -18.42 -7.94
CA GLN A 44 -6.30 -19.85 -7.90
C GLN A 44 -7.76 -19.98 -8.30
N SER A 45 -8.06 -20.80 -9.30
CA SER A 45 -9.42 -20.97 -9.84
C SER A 45 -10.45 -21.41 -8.78
N TRP A 46 -10.01 -21.81 -7.59
CA TRP A 46 -10.83 -22.30 -6.49
C TRP A 46 -10.74 -21.44 -5.21
N THR A 47 -9.98 -20.34 -5.18
CA THR A 47 -9.85 -19.51 -3.95
C THR A 47 -9.63 -18.03 -4.29
N ASN A 48 -10.48 -17.17 -3.72
CA ASN A 48 -10.33 -15.71 -3.76
C ASN A 48 -9.24 -15.25 -2.77
N PHE A 49 -7.99 -15.64 -3.03
CA PHE A 49 -6.89 -15.37 -2.11
C PHE A 49 -6.28 -13.99 -2.35
N LYS A 50 -6.44 -13.08 -1.38
CA LYS A 50 -5.72 -11.80 -1.33
C LYS A 50 -4.95 -11.69 -0.03
N GLN A 51 -3.67 -11.33 -0.12
CA GLN A 51 -2.77 -11.21 1.02
C GLN A 51 -2.02 -9.88 0.98
N LEU A 52 -2.11 -9.12 2.07
CA LEU A 52 -1.26 -7.95 2.28
C LEU A 52 0.17 -8.42 2.58
N SER A 53 1.08 -8.12 1.67
CA SER A 53 2.50 -8.49 1.75
C SER A 53 3.31 -7.48 2.55
N SER A 54 3.04 -6.19 2.36
CA SER A 54 3.75 -5.10 3.03
C SER A 54 2.82 -3.92 3.22
N PHE A 55 2.97 -3.22 4.34
CA PHE A 55 2.30 -1.96 4.62
C PHE A 55 3.27 -1.06 5.40
N ARG A 56 3.74 0.01 4.77
CA ARG A 56 4.79 0.87 5.34
C ARG A 56 4.58 2.34 4.98
N PRO A 57 5.01 3.29 5.82
CA PRO A 57 4.99 4.70 5.45
C PRO A 57 5.88 4.95 4.24
N VAL A 58 5.45 5.82 3.33
CA VAL A 58 6.31 6.34 2.26
C VAL A 58 7.32 7.24 2.93
N ALA A 59 8.61 6.94 2.79
CA ALA A 59 9.67 7.77 3.34
C ALA A 59 9.57 9.17 2.72
N THR A 60 9.06 10.13 3.49
CA THR A 60 9.23 11.55 3.18
C THR A 60 10.71 11.84 3.37
N GLY A 61 11.44 12.10 2.29
CA GLY A 61 12.87 12.35 2.34
C GLY A 61 13.22 13.28 3.49
N THR A 62 14.09 12.80 4.37
CA THR A 62 14.80 13.63 5.33
C THR A 62 15.56 14.69 4.55
N THR A 63 15.03 15.91 4.53
CA THR A 63 15.87 17.10 4.49
C THR A 63 16.77 17.02 5.71
N THR A 64 18.03 16.64 5.52
CA THR A 64 19.08 16.86 6.51
C THR A 64 20.24 17.51 5.78
N THR A 65 20.20 18.84 5.83
CA THR A 65 21.31 19.76 5.66
C THR A 65 22.44 19.38 6.62
N ALA A 66 23.63 19.09 6.10
CA ALA A 66 24.95 19.51 6.60
C ALA A 66 26.03 19.05 5.61
#